data_AF-A0A7X9B8Y1-F1
#
_entry.id   AF-A0A7X9B8Y1-F1
#
_cell.length_a   1.000
_cell.length_b   1.000
_cell.length_c   1.000
_cell.angle_alpha   90.00
_cell.angle_beta   90.00
_cell.angle_gamma   90.00
#
_symmetry.space_group_name_H-M   'P 1'
#
loop_
_entity.id
_entity.type
_entity.pdbx_description
1 polymer ?
#
loop_
_entity_poly.entity_id
_entity_poly.type
_entity_poly.pdbx_seq_one_letter_code
_entity_poly.pdbx_strand_id
1 'polypeptide(L)'
;MALIDIDTVEEAVLELREIKSDVLIYGEPWTGGITTLSDTKTTSKGSQCKVGFALFNDNFREAIKGDNDGFSLGFAQGNLDEKTAVETGIAGSIFYDMSRIGFTTNARETINYVNSHDNLILQDKLLKVFPDKSEEEIKAYNKFIHAILFFSQGIPFIHAGNEFLRTKNGFHNSYNSPIAINRIDWSLKGKNKDVFNYIKDLIQFRKDHKEFRMDTSDEIRENLKFIEDTTYCKTITYTIKNNGGYLLIIHNANPFSCLVPHAMIEKHIKAIDKRNVVQLDIRCLFDPSGIVKGNALFKHPHGIEIEAVNSYVFELKIV
;
A
#
# COMPACT_ATOMS: atom_id res chain seq x y z
N MET A 1 1.88 22.03 1.80
CA MET A 1 0.51 22.60 1.72
C MET A 1 0.11 23.28 3.03
N ALA A 2 0.54 22.79 4.19
CA ALA A 2 0.21 23.40 5.50
C ALA A 2 0.69 24.85 5.72
N LEU A 3 1.53 25.40 4.85
CA LEU A 3 1.95 26.80 4.86
C LEU A 3 0.99 27.73 4.09
N ILE A 4 -0.03 27.17 3.44
CA ILE A 4 -1.15 27.90 2.85
C ILE A 4 -2.32 27.69 3.81
N ASP A 5 -3.02 28.77 4.16
CA ASP A 5 -4.16 28.67 5.06
C ASP A 5 -5.30 27.85 4.41
N ILE A 6 -6.06 27.17 5.23
CA ILE A 6 -7.11 26.25 4.76
C ILE A 6 -8.20 26.95 3.94
N ASP A 7 -8.51 28.22 4.22
CA ASP A 7 -9.55 28.96 3.49
C ASP A 7 -9.11 29.16 2.02
N THR A 8 -7.85 29.54 1.82
CA THR A 8 -7.24 29.65 0.48
C THR A 8 -7.21 28.30 -0.25
N VAL A 9 -6.93 27.20 0.46
CA VAL A 9 -6.95 25.85 -0.15
C VAL A 9 -8.37 25.46 -0.57
N GLU A 10 -9.37 25.74 0.28
CA GLU A 10 -10.78 25.48 -0.01
C GLU A 10 -11.27 26.25 -1.24
N GLU A 11 -10.96 27.55 -1.32
CA GLU A 11 -11.27 28.39 -2.48
C GLU A 11 -10.63 27.82 -3.76
N ALA A 12 -9.34 27.47 -3.70
CA ALA A 12 -8.66 26.85 -4.84
C ALA A 12 -9.30 25.52 -5.27
N VAL A 13 -9.75 24.69 -4.33
CA VAL A 13 -10.44 23.43 -4.64
C VAL A 13 -11.75 23.65 -5.39
N LEU A 14 -12.54 24.65 -4.98
CA LEU A 14 -13.79 25.01 -5.64
C LEU A 14 -13.51 25.52 -7.06
N GLU A 15 -12.69 26.56 -7.18
CA GLU A 15 -12.39 27.24 -8.45
C GLU A 15 -11.78 26.28 -9.50
N LEU A 16 -10.81 25.45 -9.09
CA LEU A 16 -10.18 24.50 -10.01
C LEU A 16 -11.15 23.42 -10.52
N ARG A 17 -12.14 23.04 -9.70
CA ARG A 17 -13.14 22.03 -10.08
C ARG A 17 -14.24 22.56 -10.97
N GLU A 18 -14.52 23.86 -10.93
CA GLU A 18 -15.39 24.50 -11.93
C GLU A 18 -14.77 24.37 -13.33
N ILE A 19 -13.44 24.46 -13.44
CA ILE A 19 -12.70 24.30 -14.70
C ILE A 19 -12.56 22.83 -15.09
N LYS A 20 -12.18 21.97 -14.14
CA LYS A 20 -11.94 20.54 -14.35
C LYS A 20 -12.40 19.73 -13.14
N SER A 21 -13.60 19.16 -13.23
CA SER A 21 -14.27 18.47 -12.11
C SER A 21 -13.49 17.28 -11.53
N ASP A 22 -12.63 16.65 -12.33
CA ASP A 22 -11.81 15.49 -11.97
C ASP A 22 -10.35 15.84 -11.63
N VAL A 23 -10.01 17.12 -11.44
CA VAL A 23 -8.66 17.54 -11.05
C VAL A 23 -8.28 16.95 -9.68
N LEU A 24 -7.06 16.40 -9.61
CA LEU A 24 -6.49 15.91 -8.35
C LEU A 24 -5.72 17.03 -7.66
N ILE A 25 -6.14 17.36 -6.45
CA ILE A 25 -5.49 18.37 -5.59
C ILE A 25 -5.00 17.65 -4.34
N TYR A 26 -3.71 17.78 -4.06
CA TYR A 26 -3.10 17.13 -2.91
C TYR A 26 -1.83 17.87 -2.47
N GLY A 27 -1.38 17.58 -1.25
CA GLY A 27 -0.10 18.11 -0.81
C GLY A 27 0.35 17.61 0.55
N GLU A 28 1.44 18.20 1.02
CA GLU A 28 2.07 17.84 2.28
C GLU A 28 1.41 18.55 3.46
N PRO A 29 1.02 17.81 4.52
CA PRO A 29 0.39 18.37 5.71
C PRO A 29 1.37 18.95 6.74
N TRP A 30 2.60 19.27 6.32
CA TRP A 30 3.69 19.71 7.19
C TRP A 30 3.97 21.19 7.02
N THR A 31 4.19 21.87 8.14
CA THR A 31 4.69 23.25 8.17
C THR A 31 6.22 23.31 8.02
N GLY A 32 6.91 22.19 8.24
CA GLY A 32 8.38 22.11 8.16
C GLY A 32 9.12 22.90 9.25
N GLY A 33 8.39 23.43 10.25
CA GLY A 33 8.92 24.29 11.30
C GLY A 33 7.85 25.18 11.92
N ILE A 34 8.29 26.22 12.62
CA ILE A 34 7.41 27.24 13.19
C ILE A 34 6.74 28.02 12.06
N THR A 35 5.42 28.21 12.17
CA THR A 35 4.62 29.00 11.24
C THR A 35 3.84 30.09 11.99
N THR A 36 3.48 31.16 11.28
CA THR A 36 2.59 32.21 11.78
C THR A 36 1.11 31.85 11.65
N LEU A 37 0.78 30.79 10.89
CA LEU A 37 -0.59 30.28 10.81
C LEU A 37 -0.98 29.62 12.13
N SER A 38 -2.22 29.85 12.58
CA SER A 38 -2.77 29.12 13.73
C SER A 38 -3.07 27.67 13.35
N ASP A 39 -3.08 26.78 14.33
CA ASP A 39 -3.36 25.35 14.11
C ASP A 39 -4.68 25.13 13.34
N THR A 40 -5.71 25.92 13.64
CA THR A 40 -7.02 25.89 12.97
C THR A 40 -7.01 26.36 11.51
N LYS A 41 -5.96 27.05 11.09
CA LYS A 41 -5.77 27.54 9.71
C LYS A 41 -4.72 26.73 8.95
N THR A 42 -3.96 25.88 9.63
CA THR A 42 -3.00 24.99 8.95
C THR A 42 -3.71 23.83 8.27
N THR A 43 -3.26 23.50 7.07
CA THR A 43 -3.69 22.28 6.38
C THR A 43 -2.95 21.07 6.97
N SER A 44 -3.48 20.52 8.06
CA SER A 44 -2.95 19.34 8.77
C SER A 44 -3.80 18.08 8.51
N LYS A 45 -3.32 16.89 8.88
CA LYS A 45 -4.12 15.66 8.73
C LYS A 45 -5.46 15.77 9.46
N GLY A 46 -6.53 15.47 8.74
CA GLY A 46 -7.91 15.62 9.18
C GLY A 46 -8.61 16.84 8.56
N SER A 47 -7.86 17.92 8.25
CA SER A 47 -8.43 19.13 7.63
C SER A 47 -8.98 18.90 6.23
N GLN A 48 -8.49 17.88 5.52
CA GLN A 48 -8.92 17.53 4.17
C GLN A 48 -10.28 16.82 4.11
N CYS A 49 -10.76 16.33 5.26
CA CYS A 49 -11.98 15.52 5.35
C CYS A 49 -13.17 16.27 4.76
N LYS A 50 -13.81 15.70 3.73
CA LYS A 50 -14.99 16.25 3.04
C LYS A 50 -14.78 17.62 2.35
N VAL A 51 -13.56 18.12 2.29
CA VAL A 51 -13.19 19.33 1.54
C VAL A 51 -12.84 18.99 0.10
N GLY A 52 -12.30 17.78 -0.11
CA GLY A 52 -12.02 17.26 -1.44
C GLY A 52 -10.63 17.60 -1.95
N PHE A 53 -9.63 17.61 -1.09
CA PHE A 53 -8.23 17.43 -1.48
C PHE A 53 -7.65 16.23 -0.71
N ALA A 54 -6.43 15.82 -1.06
CA ALA A 54 -5.76 14.69 -0.42
C ALA A 54 -4.44 15.11 0.26
N LEU A 55 -3.99 14.31 1.22
CA LEU A 55 -2.73 14.55 1.93
C LEU A 55 -1.80 13.36 1.82
N PHE A 56 -0.49 13.63 1.76
CA PHE A 56 0.53 12.60 1.89
C PHE A 56 0.42 11.85 3.22
N ASN A 57 0.39 10.51 3.13
CA ASN A 57 0.21 9.61 4.25
C ASN A 57 1.54 9.00 4.72
N ASP A 58 2.30 9.77 5.47
CA ASP A 58 3.49 9.37 6.21
C ASP A 58 3.22 8.28 7.27
N ASN A 59 2.03 8.22 7.90
CA ASN A 59 1.70 7.13 8.83
C ASN A 59 1.83 5.78 8.13
N PHE A 60 1.26 5.68 6.93
CA PHE A 60 1.31 4.44 6.16
C PHE A 60 2.69 4.18 5.57
N ARG A 61 3.36 5.22 5.08
CA ARG A 61 4.77 5.14 4.63
C ARG A 61 5.65 4.51 5.71
N GLU A 62 5.59 5.04 6.93
CA GLU A 62 6.43 4.60 8.04
C GLU A 62 6.06 3.20 8.51
N ALA A 63 4.76 2.90 8.62
CA ALA A 63 4.29 1.56 8.95
C ALA A 63 4.79 0.51 7.94
N ILE A 64 4.87 0.83 6.65
CA ILE A 64 5.38 -0.11 5.64
C ILE A 64 6.91 -0.23 5.69
N LYS A 65 7.65 0.89 5.58
CA LYS A 65 9.08 0.91 5.26
C LYS A 65 10.00 1.46 6.36
N GLY A 66 9.44 1.75 7.54
CA GLY A 66 10.12 2.38 8.65
C GLY A 66 10.38 3.87 8.41
N ASP A 67 11.23 4.43 9.27
CA ASP A 67 11.62 5.84 9.20
C ASP A 67 12.22 6.21 7.82
N ASN A 68 12.36 7.51 7.57
CA ASN A 68 12.87 8.01 6.30
C ASN A 68 14.35 7.73 6.07
N ASP A 69 15.22 8.18 6.97
CA ASP A 69 16.67 8.22 6.72
C ASP A 69 17.48 7.36 7.68
N GLY A 70 16.88 6.85 8.75
CA GLY A 70 17.50 6.07 9.82
C GLY A 70 17.49 4.56 9.56
N PHE A 71 17.48 3.78 10.65
CA PHE A 71 17.56 2.31 10.63
C PHE A 71 16.28 1.63 11.13
N SER A 72 15.26 2.39 11.53
CA SER A 72 14.00 1.82 11.98
C SER A 72 13.35 1.07 10.82
N LEU A 73 12.80 -0.10 11.15
CA LEU A 73 12.16 -1.03 10.22
C LEU A 73 10.65 -0.87 10.29
N GLY A 74 9.99 -0.93 9.14
CA GLY A 74 8.54 -1.06 9.04
C GLY A 74 8.11 -2.53 8.93
N PHE A 75 6.80 -2.75 8.80
CA PHE A 75 6.19 -4.06 8.63
C PHE A 75 6.88 -4.86 7.53
N ALA A 76 7.08 -4.25 6.35
CA ALA A 76 7.61 -4.96 5.20
C ALA A 76 9.05 -5.43 5.37
N GLN A 77 9.77 -4.87 6.35
CA GLN A 77 11.15 -5.19 6.71
C GLN A 77 11.24 -6.12 7.93
N GLY A 78 10.11 -6.60 8.46
CA GLY A 78 10.04 -7.57 9.55
C GLY A 78 9.61 -7.00 10.91
N ASN A 79 9.28 -5.71 11.01
CA ASN A 79 8.68 -5.15 12.23
C ASN A 79 7.17 -5.46 12.28
N LEU A 80 6.82 -6.66 12.75
CA LEU A 80 5.45 -7.17 12.73
C LEU A 80 4.50 -6.43 13.69
N ASP A 81 5.00 -5.56 14.55
CA ASP A 81 4.17 -4.73 15.44
C ASP A 81 3.48 -3.58 14.67
N GLU A 82 4.00 -3.23 13.49
CA GLU A 82 3.37 -2.26 12.57
C GLU A 82 2.16 -2.83 11.82
N LYS A 83 1.80 -4.11 12.05
CA LYS A 83 0.70 -4.79 11.35
C LYS A 83 -0.59 -3.95 11.32
N THR A 84 -1.06 -3.49 12.48
CA THR A 84 -2.32 -2.73 12.59
C THR A 84 -2.23 -1.36 11.90
N ALA A 85 -1.07 -0.72 11.91
CA ALA A 85 -0.85 0.55 11.22
C ALA A 85 -0.88 0.36 9.69
N VAL A 86 -0.29 -0.73 9.18
CA VAL A 86 -0.38 -1.10 7.75
C VAL A 86 -1.82 -1.47 7.38
N GLU A 87 -2.55 -2.22 8.20
CA GLU A 87 -3.97 -2.51 7.96
C GLU A 87 -4.83 -1.24 7.90
N THR A 88 -4.55 -0.27 8.78
CA THR A 88 -5.22 1.04 8.76
C THR A 88 -4.97 1.76 7.42
N GLY A 89 -3.73 1.72 6.93
CA GLY A 89 -3.39 2.25 5.60
C GLY A 89 -4.05 1.50 4.44
N ILE A 90 -4.08 0.16 4.49
CA ILE A 90 -4.77 -0.70 3.50
C ILE A 90 -6.25 -0.37 3.42
N ALA A 91 -6.89 -0.06 4.55
CA ALA A 91 -8.29 0.36 4.60
C ALA A 91 -8.53 1.81 4.14
N GLY A 92 -7.52 2.49 3.57
CA GLY A 92 -7.66 3.86 3.08
C GLY A 92 -7.50 4.92 4.16
N SER A 93 -6.93 4.54 5.31
CA SER A 93 -6.74 5.41 6.49
C SER A 93 -8.02 6.06 7.00
N ILE A 94 -9.15 5.37 6.83
CA ILE A 94 -10.44 5.74 7.41
C ILE A 94 -10.50 5.33 8.89
N PHE A 95 -11.53 5.77 9.60
CA PHE A 95 -11.98 5.06 10.80
C PHE A 95 -12.61 3.73 10.38
N TYR A 96 -11.83 2.64 10.41
CA TYR A 96 -12.29 1.33 9.99
C TYR A 96 -12.95 0.58 11.16
N ASP A 97 -12.28 0.54 12.32
CA ASP A 97 -12.80 0.06 13.60
C ASP A 97 -11.99 0.65 14.78
N MET A 98 -12.27 0.20 16.00
CA MET A 98 -11.61 0.68 17.22
C MET A 98 -10.10 0.41 17.28
N SER A 99 -9.59 -0.53 16.48
CA SER A 99 -8.16 -0.85 16.38
C SER A 99 -7.48 -0.15 15.20
N ARG A 100 -8.25 0.20 14.17
CA ARG A 100 -7.78 0.75 12.89
C ARG A 100 -8.39 2.14 12.67
N ILE A 101 -7.78 3.13 13.32
CA ILE A 101 -8.23 4.53 13.34
C ILE A 101 -7.29 5.36 12.46
N GLY A 102 -7.76 5.78 11.29
CA GLY A 102 -7.02 6.69 10.42
C GLY A 102 -7.57 8.13 10.41
N PHE A 103 -6.93 8.99 9.61
CA PHE A 103 -7.17 10.44 9.58
C PHE A 103 -8.09 10.90 8.44
N THR A 104 -8.59 9.99 7.61
CA THR A 104 -9.48 10.30 6.48
C THR A 104 -10.93 9.96 6.81
N THR A 105 -11.85 10.68 6.16
CA THR A 105 -13.26 10.28 6.06
C THR A 105 -13.46 9.29 4.91
N ASN A 106 -12.79 9.54 3.78
CA ASN A 106 -12.87 8.72 2.57
C ASN A 106 -11.47 8.39 2.04
N ALA A 107 -11.32 7.26 1.35
CA ALA A 107 -10.02 6.79 0.90
C ALA A 107 -9.39 7.68 -0.17
N ARG A 108 -10.15 8.48 -0.94
CA ARG A 108 -9.56 9.45 -1.88
C ARG A 108 -8.81 10.60 -1.22
N GLU A 109 -8.94 10.77 0.10
CA GLU A 109 -8.28 11.84 0.86
C GLU A 109 -6.84 11.48 1.28
N THR A 110 -6.39 10.25 1.00
CA THR A 110 -5.03 9.79 1.33
C THR A 110 -4.20 9.52 0.07
N ILE A 111 -3.02 10.16 0.00
CA ILE A 111 -1.96 9.81 -0.93
C ILE A 111 -1.03 8.81 -0.24
N ASN A 112 -1.18 7.55 -0.59
CA ASN A 112 -0.36 6.46 -0.09
C ASN A 112 0.95 6.42 -0.87
N TYR A 113 2.07 6.33 -0.18
CA TYR A 113 3.40 6.33 -0.80
C TYR A 113 4.42 5.69 0.14
N VAL A 114 5.57 5.33 -0.41
CA VAL A 114 6.67 4.71 0.36
C VAL A 114 7.93 5.58 0.36
N ASN A 115 8.11 6.44 -0.63
CA ASN A 115 9.09 7.53 -0.63
C ASN A 115 8.69 8.55 -1.71
N SER A 116 9.32 9.73 -1.66
CA SER A 116 9.18 10.77 -2.67
C SER A 116 10.57 11.13 -3.21
N HIS A 117 10.70 12.36 -3.72
CA HIS A 117 11.99 12.92 -4.10
C HIS A 117 12.83 13.31 -2.87
N ASP A 118 12.19 13.58 -1.73
CA ASP A 118 12.81 13.82 -0.44
C ASP A 118 13.20 12.51 0.24
N ASN A 119 14.16 12.63 1.16
CA ASN A 119 14.69 11.54 1.97
C ASN A 119 15.37 10.43 1.14
N LEU A 120 15.83 9.37 1.82
CA LEU A 120 16.28 8.17 1.14
C LEU A 120 15.14 7.59 0.30
N ILE A 121 15.42 7.37 -0.98
CA ILE A 121 14.51 6.62 -1.85
C ILE A 121 14.55 5.14 -1.48
N LEU A 122 13.49 4.39 -1.83
CA LEU A 122 13.25 3.06 -1.27
C LEU A 122 14.45 2.10 -1.42
N GLN A 123 15.08 2.07 -2.60
CA GLN A 123 16.25 1.22 -2.84
C GLN A 123 17.40 1.54 -1.87
N ASP A 124 17.68 2.83 -1.66
CA ASP A 124 18.78 3.26 -0.79
C ASP A 124 18.46 3.02 0.69
N LYS A 125 17.20 3.20 1.09
CA LYS A 125 16.73 2.85 2.44
C LYS A 125 16.89 1.35 2.68
N LEU A 126 16.52 0.50 1.73
CA LEU A 126 16.67 -0.96 1.85
C LEU A 126 18.13 -1.39 1.92
N LEU A 127 19.00 -0.85 1.06
CA LEU A 127 20.44 -1.11 1.11
C LEU A 127 21.06 -0.65 2.44
N LYS A 128 20.56 0.45 3.02
CA LYS A 128 21.04 0.95 4.31
C LYS A 128 20.68 0.02 5.46
N VAL A 129 19.43 -0.45 5.54
CA VAL A 129 18.97 -1.29 6.66
C VAL A 129 19.35 -2.77 6.50
N PHE A 130 19.69 -3.19 5.29
CA PHE A 130 20.08 -4.55 4.95
C PHE A 130 21.41 -4.59 4.16
N PRO A 131 22.54 -4.20 4.79
CA PRO A 131 23.83 -4.14 4.10
C PRO A 131 24.33 -5.50 3.60
N ASP A 132 23.89 -6.60 4.23
CA ASP A 132 24.37 -7.96 3.96
C ASP A 132 23.43 -8.77 3.05
N LYS A 133 22.28 -8.20 2.65
CA LYS A 133 21.32 -8.90 1.79
C LYS A 133 21.75 -8.88 0.33
N SER A 134 21.45 -9.96 -0.37
CA SER A 134 21.70 -10.09 -1.81
C SER A 134 20.82 -9.14 -2.63
N GLU A 135 21.22 -8.88 -3.89
CA GLU A 135 20.43 -8.04 -4.81
C GLU A 135 19.00 -8.60 -5.01
N GLU A 136 18.86 -9.93 -5.07
CA GLU A 136 17.56 -10.60 -5.25
C GLU A 136 16.66 -10.48 -4.01
N GLU A 137 17.22 -10.56 -2.80
CA GLU A 137 16.45 -10.28 -1.59
C GLU A 137 15.97 -8.82 -1.55
N ILE A 138 16.84 -7.86 -1.89
CA ILE A 138 16.46 -6.44 -1.95
C ILE A 138 15.37 -6.21 -3.00
N LYS A 139 15.41 -6.91 -4.15
CA LYS A 139 14.34 -6.90 -5.14
C LYS A 139 13.02 -7.43 -4.57
N ALA A 140 13.06 -8.51 -3.80
CA ALA A 140 11.87 -9.07 -3.16
C ALA A 140 11.23 -8.05 -2.19
N TYR A 141 12.03 -7.38 -1.34
CA TYR A 141 11.51 -6.30 -0.48
C TYR A 141 10.90 -5.13 -1.29
N ASN A 142 11.54 -4.71 -2.38
CA ASN A 142 10.99 -3.67 -3.26
C ASN A 142 9.63 -4.09 -3.83
N LYS A 143 9.52 -5.31 -4.38
CA LYS A 143 8.28 -5.86 -4.94
C LYS A 143 7.19 -5.93 -3.86
N PHE A 144 7.53 -6.46 -2.69
CA PHE A 144 6.61 -6.63 -1.57
C PHE A 144 6.03 -5.29 -1.06
N ILE A 145 6.89 -4.29 -0.89
CA ILE A 145 6.48 -2.94 -0.45
C ILE A 145 5.52 -2.29 -1.46
N HIS A 146 5.80 -2.43 -2.76
CA HIS A 146 4.89 -1.93 -3.80
C HIS A 146 3.59 -2.75 -3.86
N ALA A 147 3.62 -4.05 -3.59
CA ALA A 147 2.41 -4.87 -3.56
C ALA A 147 1.44 -4.41 -2.46
N ILE A 148 1.95 -4.15 -1.23
CA ILE A 148 1.14 -3.55 -0.16
C ILE A 148 0.54 -2.22 -0.63
N LEU A 149 1.35 -1.34 -1.21
CA LEU A 149 0.91 -0.04 -1.70
C LEU A 149 -0.22 -0.14 -2.75
N PHE A 150 -0.06 -1.02 -3.76
CA PHE A 150 -1.01 -1.13 -4.87
C PHE A 150 -2.26 -1.95 -4.54
N PHE A 151 -2.22 -2.81 -3.53
CA PHE A 151 -3.39 -3.55 -3.03
C PHE A 151 -4.14 -2.84 -1.89
N SER A 152 -3.75 -1.61 -1.54
CA SER A 152 -4.42 -0.76 -0.55
C SER A 152 -5.51 0.14 -1.15
N GLN A 153 -6.51 0.52 -0.35
CA GLN A 153 -7.46 1.57 -0.74
C GLN A 153 -6.79 2.95 -0.72
N GLY A 154 -7.33 3.89 -1.50
CA GLY A 154 -6.81 5.25 -1.63
C GLY A 154 -5.94 5.47 -2.87
N ILE A 155 -5.13 6.53 -2.87
CA ILE A 155 -4.41 6.98 -4.07
C ILE A 155 -2.93 6.57 -3.97
N PRO A 156 -2.46 5.57 -4.73
CA PRO A 156 -1.04 5.21 -4.73
C PRO A 156 -0.22 6.26 -5.49
N PHE A 157 0.88 6.68 -4.88
CA PHE A 157 1.91 7.54 -5.47
C PHE A 157 3.23 6.77 -5.56
N ILE A 158 3.91 6.89 -6.70
CA ILE A 158 5.23 6.28 -6.93
C ILE A 158 6.24 7.34 -7.35
N HIS A 159 7.42 7.31 -6.74
CA HIS A 159 8.54 8.15 -7.13
C HIS A 159 9.24 7.57 -8.37
N ALA A 160 9.53 8.43 -9.34
CA ALA A 160 10.08 8.02 -10.63
C ALA A 160 11.40 7.26 -10.47
N GLY A 161 11.42 6.04 -11.01
CA GLY A 161 12.55 5.12 -11.01
C GLY A 161 12.54 4.09 -9.89
N ASN A 162 11.62 4.19 -8.93
CA ASN A 162 11.38 3.09 -7.98
C ASN A 162 11.08 1.77 -8.71
N GLU A 163 10.37 1.86 -9.83
CA GLU A 163 9.95 0.71 -10.63
C GLU A 163 11.10 -0.08 -11.28
N PHE A 164 12.33 0.44 -11.22
CA PHE A 164 13.52 -0.25 -11.68
C PHE A 164 14.72 -0.03 -10.75
N LEU A 165 14.45 0.15 -9.44
CA LEU A 165 15.46 0.23 -8.37
C LEU A 165 16.43 1.40 -8.53
N ARG A 166 15.92 2.59 -8.88
CA ARG A 166 16.71 3.82 -8.88
C ARG A 166 17.41 3.98 -7.54
N THR A 167 18.68 4.40 -7.60
CA THR A 167 19.50 4.78 -6.45
C THR A 167 19.92 6.24 -6.58
N LYS A 168 20.01 6.94 -5.45
CA LYS A 168 20.69 8.24 -5.32
C LYS A 168 22.01 8.06 -4.57
N ASN A 169 22.57 6.86 -4.53
CA ASN A 169 23.78 6.49 -3.78
C ASN A 169 23.73 6.89 -2.29
N GLY A 170 22.54 6.81 -1.67
CA GLY A 170 22.36 7.14 -0.25
C GLY A 170 22.25 8.64 0.04
N PHE A 171 22.21 9.50 -0.98
CA PHE A 171 21.93 10.93 -0.78
C PHE A 171 20.45 11.14 -0.46
N HIS A 172 20.17 11.33 0.82
CA HIS A 172 18.80 11.52 1.32
C HIS A 172 18.22 12.91 1.03
N ASN A 173 19.04 13.93 0.81
CA ASN A 173 18.58 15.23 0.31
C ASN A 173 19.41 15.62 -0.89
N SER A 174 18.80 15.59 -2.08
CA SER A 174 19.48 15.77 -3.35
C SER A 174 19.11 17.06 -4.08
N TYR A 175 18.54 18.05 -3.38
CA TYR A 175 18.02 19.29 -3.98
C TYR A 175 19.05 20.05 -4.83
N ASN A 176 20.31 20.06 -4.41
CA ASN A 176 21.44 20.71 -5.10
C ASN A 176 22.53 19.71 -5.54
N SER A 177 22.24 18.41 -5.51
CA SER A 177 23.22 17.39 -5.87
C SER A 177 23.46 17.36 -7.39
N PRO A 178 24.66 16.94 -7.83
CA PRO A 178 24.98 16.85 -9.25
C PRO A 178 24.03 15.94 -10.04
N ILE A 179 23.99 16.13 -11.37
CA ILE A 179 23.19 15.29 -12.29
C ILE A 179 23.49 13.79 -12.14
N ALA A 180 24.71 13.42 -11.75
CA ALA A 180 25.08 12.03 -11.52
C ALA A 180 24.29 11.35 -10.37
N ILE A 181 23.78 12.14 -9.41
CA ILE A 181 22.93 11.66 -8.31
C ILE A 181 21.44 11.73 -8.69
N ASN A 182 21.03 12.79 -9.40
CA ASN A 182 19.62 13.06 -9.65
C ASN A 182 19.05 12.44 -10.95
N ARG A 183 19.88 12.09 -11.93
CA ARG A 183 19.40 11.55 -13.21
C ARG A 183 18.58 10.27 -13.05
N ILE A 184 17.64 10.05 -13.96
CA ILE A 184 17.04 8.73 -14.16
C ILE A 184 18.00 7.92 -15.04
N ASP A 185 18.61 6.89 -14.46
CA ASP A 185 19.46 5.96 -15.21
C ASP A 185 18.60 4.90 -15.89
N TRP A 186 18.31 5.12 -17.17
CA TRP A 186 17.47 4.22 -17.97
C TRP A 186 18.08 2.83 -18.18
N SER A 187 19.39 2.64 -17.98
CA SER A 187 20.00 1.31 -18.06
C SER A 187 19.48 0.38 -16.96
N LEU A 188 19.08 0.93 -15.80
CA LEU A 188 18.51 0.16 -14.69
C LEU A 188 17.18 -0.51 -15.06
N LYS A 189 16.39 0.09 -15.96
CA LYS A 189 15.16 -0.54 -16.46
C LYS A 189 15.46 -1.83 -17.24
N GLY A 190 16.55 -1.84 -18.01
CA GLY A 190 17.01 -3.03 -18.71
C GLY A 190 17.53 -4.09 -17.74
N LYS A 191 18.35 -3.69 -16.77
CA LYS A 191 18.92 -4.57 -15.73
C LYS A 191 17.85 -5.20 -14.84
N ASN A 192 16.88 -4.40 -14.39
CA ASN A 192 15.85 -4.78 -13.41
C ASN A 192 14.47 -4.96 -14.07
N LYS A 193 14.46 -5.59 -15.26
CA LYS A 193 13.25 -5.75 -16.08
C LYS A 193 12.17 -6.56 -15.36
N ASP A 194 12.56 -7.49 -14.50
CA ASP A 194 11.65 -8.29 -13.68
C ASP A 194 10.89 -7.43 -12.65
N VAL A 195 11.58 -6.53 -11.93
CA VAL A 195 10.95 -5.57 -11.00
C VAL A 195 10.03 -4.60 -11.76
N PHE A 196 10.50 -4.11 -12.90
CA PHE A 196 9.71 -3.22 -13.76
C PHE A 196 8.41 -3.88 -14.23
N ASN A 197 8.48 -5.13 -14.71
CA ASN A 197 7.30 -5.86 -15.13
C ASN A 197 6.37 -6.17 -13.95
N TYR A 198 6.91 -6.54 -12.79
CA TYR A 198 6.10 -6.78 -11.59
C TYR A 198 5.30 -5.54 -11.17
N ILE A 199 5.93 -4.36 -11.12
CA ILE A 199 5.24 -3.12 -10.75
C ILE A 199 4.25 -2.68 -11.84
N LYS A 200 4.58 -2.90 -13.12
CA LYS A 200 3.63 -2.74 -14.22
C LYS A 200 2.39 -3.62 -14.04
N ASP A 201 2.60 -4.88 -13.66
CA ASP A 201 1.53 -5.85 -13.42
C ASP A 201 0.68 -5.47 -12.20
N LEU A 202 1.28 -4.96 -11.11
CA LEU A 202 0.54 -4.39 -9.97
C LEU A 202 -0.38 -3.24 -10.39
N ILE A 203 0.13 -2.31 -11.19
CA ILE A 203 -0.64 -1.17 -11.71
C ILE A 203 -1.79 -1.68 -12.59
N GLN A 204 -1.51 -2.63 -13.47
CA GLN A 204 -2.52 -3.22 -14.36
C GLN A 204 -3.60 -3.95 -13.56
N PHE A 205 -3.21 -4.78 -12.60
CA PHE A 205 -4.14 -5.50 -11.73
C PHE A 205 -5.06 -4.55 -10.97
N ARG A 206 -4.52 -3.49 -10.34
CA ARG A 206 -5.33 -2.47 -9.66
C ARG A 206 -6.31 -1.74 -10.59
N LYS A 207 -5.94 -1.55 -11.87
CA LYS A 207 -6.84 -0.95 -12.87
C LYS A 207 -7.98 -1.89 -13.22
N ASP A 208 -7.68 -3.17 -13.42
CA ASP A 208 -8.65 -4.18 -13.83
C ASP A 208 -9.60 -4.59 -12.70
N HIS A 209 -9.17 -4.42 -11.44
CA HIS A 209 -9.93 -4.74 -10.24
C HIS A 209 -10.36 -3.46 -9.51
N LYS A 210 -11.61 -3.03 -9.72
CA LYS A 210 -12.20 -1.85 -9.07
C LYS A 210 -12.31 -2.00 -7.55
N GLU A 211 -12.29 -3.25 -7.05
CA GLU A 211 -12.35 -3.63 -5.64
C GLU A 211 -11.25 -2.96 -4.80
N PHE A 212 -10.11 -2.62 -5.40
CA PHE A 212 -9.00 -1.92 -4.74
C PHE A 212 -9.13 -0.39 -4.72
N ARG A 213 -10.19 0.16 -5.32
CA ARG A 213 -10.37 1.60 -5.59
C ARG A 213 -11.72 2.10 -5.06
N MET A 214 -12.22 1.49 -3.99
CA MET A 214 -13.38 1.97 -3.24
C MET A 214 -13.06 3.31 -2.58
N ASP A 215 -14.08 4.13 -2.37
CA ASP A 215 -13.89 5.51 -1.88
C ASP A 215 -14.44 5.69 -0.47
N THR A 216 -15.72 5.39 -0.28
CA THR A 216 -16.39 5.74 0.98
C THR A 216 -16.02 4.78 2.11
N SER A 217 -15.95 5.30 3.33
CA SER A 217 -15.67 4.48 4.51
C SER A 217 -16.73 3.38 4.74
N ASP A 218 -17.98 3.61 4.37
CA ASP A 218 -19.04 2.60 4.43
C ASP A 218 -18.80 1.47 3.43
N GLU A 219 -18.49 1.81 2.17
CA GLU A 219 -18.20 0.84 1.12
C GLU A 219 -16.99 -0.02 1.50
N ILE A 220 -15.92 0.60 2.01
CA ILE A 220 -14.71 -0.11 2.42
C ILE A 220 -15.00 -1.03 3.61
N ARG A 221 -15.68 -0.54 4.66
CA ARG A 221 -16.01 -1.37 5.82
C ARG A 221 -16.95 -2.51 5.46
N GLU A 222 -17.86 -2.34 4.50
CA GLU A 222 -18.76 -3.42 4.07
C GLU A 222 -18.00 -4.51 3.31
N ASN A 223 -17.13 -4.12 2.37
CA ASN A 223 -16.58 -5.04 1.38
C ASN A 223 -15.18 -5.56 1.71
N LEU A 224 -14.35 -4.79 2.42
CA LEU A 224 -13.02 -5.22 2.88
C LEU A 224 -13.14 -5.76 4.30
N LYS A 225 -12.66 -6.98 4.54
CA LYS A 225 -12.68 -7.65 5.85
C LYS A 225 -11.32 -8.28 6.15
N PHE A 226 -10.64 -7.78 7.18
CA PHE A 226 -9.43 -8.41 7.70
C PHE A 226 -9.75 -9.76 8.33
N ILE A 227 -8.83 -10.71 8.15
CA ILE A 227 -8.83 -12.00 8.84
C ILE A 227 -7.86 -11.87 10.00
N GLU A 228 -8.38 -12.01 11.23
CA GLU A 228 -7.52 -12.04 12.41
C GLU A 228 -6.71 -13.34 12.40
N ASP A 229 -5.39 -13.20 12.27
CA ASP A 229 -4.47 -14.32 12.22
C ASP A 229 -4.32 -14.90 13.63
N THR A 230 -4.84 -16.10 13.84
CA THR A 230 -4.70 -16.83 15.10
C THR A 230 -3.51 -17.79 15.09
N THR A 231 -2.68 -17.76 14.05
CA THR A 231 -1.52 -18.63 13.90
C THR A 231 -0.24 -17.97 14.44
N TYR A 232 0.87 -18.72 14.47
CA TYR A 232 2.18 -18.16 14.81
C TYR A 232 2.70 -17.17 13.75
N CYS A 233 2.21 -17.29 12.52
CA CYS A 233 2.56 -16.38 11.44
C CYS A 233 1.77 -15.09 11.60
N LYS A 234 2.44 -13.94 11.81
CA LYS A 234 1.75 -12.66 11.72
C LYS A 234 1.72 -12.21 10.26
N THR A 235 0.68 -12.60 9.53
CA THR A 235 0.40 -12.08 8.18
C THR A 235 -0.58 -10.92 8.24
N ILE A 236 -0.62 -10.09 7.19
CA ILE A 236 -1.80 -9.28 6.92
C ILE A 236 -2.62 -10.04 5.88
N THR A 237 -3.78 -10.53 6.30
CA THR A 237 -4.70 -11.26 5.44
C THR A 237 -6.05 -10.57 5.45
N TYR A 238 -6.63 -10.33 4.27
CA TYR A 238 -7.95 -9.73 4.16
C TYR A 238 -8.66 -10.19 2.90
N THR A 239 -9.98 -10.06 2.91
CA THR A 239 -10.82 -10.31 1.75
C THR A 239 -11.48 -9.03 1.27
N ILE A 240 -11.62 -8.86 -0.03
CA ILE A 240 -12.50 -7.85 -0.63
C ILE A 240 -13.63 -8.58 -1.38
N LYS A 241 -14.88 -8.19 -1.12
CA LYS A 241 -16.04 -8.75 -1.84
C LYS A 241 -15.89 -8.53 -3.36
N ASN A 242 -16.13 -9.57 -4.13
CA ASN A 242 -16.06 -9.57 -5.59
C ASN A 242 -17.30 -10.27 -6.18
N ASN A 243 -17.57 -10.10 -7.47
CA ASN A 243 -18.72 -10.71 -8.14
C ASN A 243 -18.81 -12.23 -7.89
N GLY A 244 -19.82 -12.65 -7.12
CA GLY A 244 -20.07 -14.06 -6.81
C GLY A 244 -19.19 -14.64 -5.69
N GLY A 245 -18.22 -13.90 -5.14
CA GLY A 245 -17.25 -14.41 -4.17
C GLY A 245 -16.39 -13.30 -3.55
N TYR A 246 -15.09 -13.56 -3.41
CA TYR A 246 -14.14 -12.66 -2.76
C TYR A 246 -12.78 -12.69 -3.45
N LEU A 247 -12.04 -11.59 -3.40
CA LEU A 247 -10.58 -11.60 -3.53
C LEU A 247 -9.99 -11.82 -2.14
N LEU A 248 -9.04 -12.73 -2.01
CA LEU A 248 -8.24 -12.96 -0.81
C LEU A 248 -6.83 -12.43 -1.05
N ILE A 249 -6.40 -11.47 -0.24
CA ILE A 249 -5.08 -10.87 -0.31
C ILE A 249 -4.31 -11.27 0.93
N ILE A 250 -3.07 -11.73 0.75
CA ILE A 250 -2.19 -12.13 1.84
C ILE A 250 -0.83 -11.46 1.65
N HIS A 251 -0.36 -10.76 2.68
CA HIS A 251 0.98 -10.20 2.79
C HIS A 251 1.75 -10.92 3.89
N ASN A 252 2.85 -11.58 3.52
CA ASN A 252 3.74 -12.24 4.47
C ASN A 252 5.05 -11.45 4.60
N ALA A 253 5.21 -10.73 5.72
CA ALA A 253 6.46 -10.03 6.04
C ALA A 253 7.44 -10.87 6.86
N ASN A 254 7.08 -12.11 7.21
CA ASN A 254 7.95 -13.00 7.99
C ASN A 254 9.15 -13.44 7.14
N PRO A 255 10.29 -13.75 7.77
CA PRO A 255 11.48 -14.24 7.06
C PRO A 255 11.37 -15.72 6.64
N PHE A 256 10.20 -16.34 6.81
CA PHE A 256 9.89 -17.72 6.46
C PHE A 256 8.50 -17.83 5.83
N SER A 257 8.25 -18.95 5.16
CA SER A 257 6.95 -19.25 4.57
C SER A 257 5.87 -19.41 5.65
N CYS A 258 4.68 -18.90 5.37
CA CYS A 258 3.54 -18.94 6.26
C CYS A 258 2.36 -19.67 5.63
N LEU A 259 1.82 -20.65 6.36
CA LEU A 259 0.63 -21.39 5.93
C LEU A 259 -0.62 -20.70 6.48
N VAL A 260 -1.49 -20.26 5.57
CA VAL A 260 -2.83 -19.76 5.85
C VAL A 260 -3.82 -20.93 5.74
N PRO A 261 -4.35 -21.48 6.85
CA PRO A 261 -5.15 -22.71 6.79
C PRO A 261 -6.49 -22.50 6.09
N HIS A 262 -6.94 -23.50 5.30
CA HIS A 262 -8.27 -23.44 4.66
C HIS A 262 -9.39 -23.27 5.68
N ALA A 263 -9.31 -23.92 6.84
CA ALA A 263 -10.28 -23.78 7.91
C ALA A 263 -10.43 -22.34 8.41
N MET A 264 -9.34 -21.56 8.40
CA MET A 264 -9.37 -20.14 8.78
C MET A 264 -10.11 -19.31 7.73
N ILE A 265 -9.79 -19.53 6.44
CA ILE A 265 -10.46 -18.87 5.32
C ILE A 265 -11.96 -19.22 5.32
N GLU A 266 -12.31 -20.49 5.44
CA GLU A 266 -13.71 -20.93 5.47
C GLU A 266 -14.48 -20.35 6.65
N LYS A 267 -13.89 -20.33 7.86
CA LYS A 267 -14.50 -19.73 9.05
C LYS A 267 -14.76 -18.24 8.82
N HIS A 268 -13.80 -17.53 8.23
CA HIS A 268 -13.93 -16.12 7.88
C HIS A 268 -15.07 -15.90 6.88
N ILE A 269 -15.06 -16.62 5.75
CA ILE A 269 -16.10 -16.47 4.71
C ILE A 269 -17.49 -16.80 5.27
N LYS A 270 -17.62 -17.85 6.10
CA LYS A 270 -18.90 -18.17 6.78
C LYS A 270 -19.39 -17.07 7.73
N ALA A 271 -18.49 -16.31 8.33
CA ALA A 271 -18.86 -15.21 9.22
C ALA A 271 -19.34 -13.96 8.46
N ILE A 272 -18.85 -13.74 7.24
CA ILE A 272 -19.14 -12.53 6.46
C ILE A 272 -20.13 -12.76 5.30
N ASP A 273 -20.34 -14.01 4.89
CA ASP A 273 -21.25 -14.39 3.80
C ASP A 273 -22.49 -15.13 4.33
N LYS A 274 -23.67 -14.60 3.98
CA LYS A 274 -24.96 -15.12 4.43
C LYS A 274 -25.45 -16.35 3.64
N ARG A 275 -24.74 -16.77 2.58
CA ARG A 275 -25.20 -17.80 1.62
C ARG A 275 -25.04 -19.25 2.09
N ASN A 276 -24.78 -19.53 3.37
CA ASN A 276 -24.48 -20.89 3.88
C ASN A 276 -23.41 -21.59 3.02
N VAL A 277 -22.18 -21.07 3.09
CA VAL A 277 -21.02 -21.48 2.29
C VAL A 277 -20.77 -23.00 2.40
N VAL A 278 -20.93 -23.71 1.28
CA VAL A 278 -20.74 -25.17 1.20
C VAL A 278 -19.33 -25.52 0.72
N GLN A 279 -18.82 -24.80 -0.30
CA GLN A 279 -17.52 -25.07 -0.89
C GLN A 279 -16.88 -23.78 -1.46
N LEU A 280 -15.53 -23.74 -1.48
CA LEU A 280 -14.74 -22.65 -2.06
C LEU A 280 -13.80 -23.17 -3.14
N ASP A 281 -13.95 -22.63 -4.34
CA ASP A 281 -12.95 -22.74 -5.40
C ASP A 281 -11.92 -21.62 -5.23
N ILE A 282 -10.65 -21.99 -5.15
CA ILE A 282 -9.54 -21.04 -4.96
C ILE A 282 -8.71 -20.98 -6.24
N ARG A 283 -8.40 -19.78 -6.73
CA ARG A 283 -7.50 -19.58 -7.88
C ARG A 283 -6.51 -18.47 -7.58
N CYS A 284 -5.23 -18.70 -7.88
CA CYS A 284 -4.24 -17.64 -7.76
C CYS A 284 -4.36 -16.68 -8.95
N LEU A 285 -4.49 -15.39 -8.67
CA LEU A 285 -4.57 -14.32 -9.68
C LEU A 285 -3.27 -13.51 -9.75
N PHE A 286 -2.55 -13.42 -8.63
CA PHE A 286 -1.31 -12.65 -8.52
C PHE A 286 -0.36 -13.33 -7.52
N ASP A 287 0.92 -13.43 -7.89
CA ASP A 287 1.97 -14.09 -7.10
C ASP A 287 3.30 -13.29 -7.20
N PRO A 288 4.43 -13.76 -6.61
CA PRO A 288 5.73 -13.08 -6.67
C PRO A 288 6.29 -12.86 -8.08
N SER A 289 5.75 -13.54 -9.09
CA SER A 289 6.10 -13.37 -10.51
C SER A 289 5.22 -12.36 -11.24
N GLY A 290 4.15 -11.86 -10.61
CA GLY A 290 3.22 -10.88 -11.18
C GLY A 290 1.82 -11.46 -11.40
N ILE A 291 1.16 -11.07 -12.50
CA ILE A 291 -0.17 -11.61 -12.83
C ILE A 291 -0.05 -13.07 -13.26
N VAL A 292 -0.80 -13.95 -12.59
CA VAL A 292 -0.87 -15.37 -12.91
C VAL A 292 -1.78 -15.57 -14.12
N LYS A 293 -1.26 -16.21 -15.17
CA LYS A 293 -2.03 -16.54 -16.38
C LYS A 293 -2.60 -17.94 -16.27
N GLY A 294 -3.93 -18.06 -16.34
CA GLY A 294 -4.64 -19.33 -16.37
C GLY A 294 -5.71 -19.42 -15.28
N ASN A 295 -6.53 -20.47 -15.36
CA ASN A 295 -7.69 -20.66 -14.48
C ASN A 295 -7.59 -21.96 -13.64
N ALA A 296 -6.37 -22.44 -13.40
CA ALA A 296 -6.16 -23.64 -12.63
C ALA A 296 -6.61 -23.41 -11.18
N LEU A 297 -7.38 -24.37 -10.64
CA LEU A 297 -7.70 -24.37 -9.22
C LEU A 297 -6.42 -24.59 -8.42
N PHE A 298 -6.21 -23.74 -7.43
CA PHE A 298 -5.16 -23.92 -6.45
C PHE A 298 -5.48 -25.16 -5.62
N LYS A 299 -4.52 -26.08 -5.54
CA LYS A 299 -4.68 -27.33 -4.79
C LYS A 299 -3.53 -27.45 -3.81
N HIS A 300 -3.84 -27.31 -2.53
CA HIS A 300 -2.93 -27.63 -1.45
C HIS A 300 -3.73 -28.24 -0.29
N PRO A 301 -3.27 -29.35 0.32
CA PRO A 301 -4.10 -30.18 1.19
C PRO A 301 -4.55 -29.50 2.48
N HIS A 302 -3.83 -28.47 2.96
CA HIS A 302 -4.05 -27.92 4.31
C HIS A 302 -4.29 -26.40 4.37
N GLY A 303 -4.06 -25.66 3.28
CA GLY A 303 -4.04 -24.20 3.30
C GLY A 303 -3.27 -23.60 2.14
N ILE A 304 -3.07 -22.30 2.15
CA ILE A 304 -2.26 -21.58 1.17
C ILE A 304 -0.90 -21.26 1.80
N GLU A 305 0.17 -21.79 1.23
CA GLU A 305 1.54 -21.44 1.66
C GLU A 305 1.99 -20.16 0.94
N ILE A 306 2.43 -19.18 1.72
CA ILE A 306 2.90 -17.88 1.26
C ILE A 306 4.37 -17.76 1.59
N GLU A 307 5.21 -17.64 0.57
CA GLU A 307 6.65 -17.47 0.72
C GLU A 307 7.00 -16.23 1.56
N ALA A 308 8.20 -16.23 2.14
CA ALA A 308 8.72 -15.10 2.91
C ALA A 308 8.74 -13.82 2.07
N VAL A 309 8.40 -12.67 2.68
CA VAL A 309 8.49 -11.32 2.07
C VAL A 309 7.76 -11.24 0.71
N ASN A 310 6.51 -11.71 0.68
CA ASN A 310 5.74 -11.79 -0.55
C ASN A 310 4.25 -11.48 -0.36
N SER A 311 3.60 -11.15 -1.48
CA SER A 311 2.17 -10.87 -1.55
C SER A 311 1.51 -11.71 -2.62
N TYR A 312 0.33 -12.23 -2.30
CA TYR A 312 -0.49 -13.02 -3.22
C TYR A 312 -1.92 -12.50 -3.23
N VAL A 313 -2.58 -12.67 -4.37
CA VAL A 313 -4.02 -12.44 -4.52
C VAL A 313 -4.67 -13.70 -5.09
N PHE A 314 -5.74 -14.15 -4.45
CA PHE A 314 -6.54 -15.28 -4.88
C PHE A 314 -7.98 -14.87 -5.13
N GLU A 315 -8.61 -15.48 -6.14
CA GLU A 315 -10.07 -15.51 -6.27
C GLU A 315 -10.61 -16.64 -5.39
N LEU A 316 -11.58 -16.32 -4.54
CA LEU A 316 -12.41 -17.26 -3.80
C LEU A 316 -13.81 -17.25 -4.40
N LYS A 317 -14.17 -18.30 -5.13
CA LYS A 317 -15.50 -18.46 -5.70
C LYS A 317 -16.32 -19.42 -4.83
N ILE A 318 -17.48 -18.96 -4.39
CA ILE A 318 -18.43 -19.81 -3.67
C ILE A 318 -19.16 -20.67 -4.69
N VAL A 319 -19.14 -21.99 -4.47
CA VAL A 319 -19.79 -23.01 -5.28
C VAL A 319 -20.99 -23.57 -4.54
#